data_AF-A0A6J1ZWI0-F1
#
_entry.id   AF-A0A6J1ZWI0-F1
#
_cell.length_a   1.000
_cell.length_b   1.000
_cell.length_c   1.000
_cell.angle_alpha   90.00
_cell.angle_beta   90.00
_cell.angle_gamma   90.00
#
_symmetry.space_group_name_H-M   'P 1'
#
loop_
_entity.id
_entity.type
_entity.pdbx_description
1 polymer ?
#
loop_
_entity_poly.entity_id
_entity_poly.type
_entity_poly.pdbx_seq_one_letter_code
_entity_poly.pdbx_strand_id
1 'polypeptide(L)'
;MEEGRGANFDGVSTDRLEKELLEEIHQKDIVQLSMLEIIHKIEELEAKLNTDDKGGEWKVRYETQLELNDQLEKQIVSLEEKMKKICGNP
;
A
#
# COMPACT_ATOMS: atom_id res chain seq x y z
N MET A 1 1.91 46.12 35.55
CA MET A 1 2.56 45.08 36.36
C MET A 1 1.54 43.96 36.49
N GLU A 2 1.63 42.93 35.65
CA GLU A 2 0.82 41.71 35.80
C GLU A 2 1.46 40.88 36.92
N GLU A 3 0.87 40.96 38.11
CA GLU A 3 1.22 40.07 39.21
C GLU A 3 0.82 38.65 38.86
N GLY A 4 1.74 37.73 39.13
CA GLY A 4 1.67 36.34 38.72
C GLY A 4 0.35 35.71 39.13
N ARG A 5 -0.35 35.18 38.13
CA ARG A 5 -1.37 34.15 38.32
C ARG A 5 -0.66 32.92 38.90
N GLY A 6 -0.45 32.94 40.21
CA GLY A 6 0.04 31.79 40.96
C GLY A 6 -0.89 30.62 40.67
N ALA A 7 -0.36 29.57 40.06
CA ALA A 7 -1.11 28.33 39.91
C ALA A 7 -1.52 27.89 41.31
N ASN A 8 -2.83 27.78 41.55
CA ASN A 8 -3.36 27.39 42.83
C ASN A 8 -3.13 25.89 43.02
N PHE A 9 -2.07 25.52 43.76
CA PHE A 9 -1.71 24.13 44.06
C PHE A 9 -2.42 23.58 45.32
N ASP A 10 -3.36 24.32 45.91
CA ASP A 10 -4.06 24.01 47.16
C ASP A 10 -4.95 22.74 47.14
N GLY A 11 -4.88 21.93 46.07
CA GLY A 11 -5.57 20.65 45.92
C GLY A 11 -4.76 19.59 45.16
N VAL A 12 -3.44 19.78 45.02
CA VAL A 12 -2.53 18.84 44.36
C VAL A 12 -1.62 18.22 45.42
N SER A 13 -2.10 17.15 46.06
CA SER A 13 -1.25 16.33 46.92
C SER A 13 -0.27 15.51 46.07
N THR A 14 0.92 15.25 46.60
CA THR A 14 1.91 14.37 45.97
C THR A 14 1.31 13.01 45.59
N ASP A 15 0.46 12.44 46.45
CA ASP A 15 -0.25 11.17 46.21
C ASP A 15 -1.15 11.21 44.96
N ARG A 16 -1.75 12.38 44.68
CA ARG A 16 -2.59 12.56 43.49
C ARG A 16 -1.72 12.55 42.22
N LEU A 17 -0.59 13.26 42.24
CA LEU A 17 0.36 13.27 41.13
C LEU A 17 0.97 11.89 40.89
N GLU A 18 1.27 11.14 41.94
CA GLU A 18 1.78 9.77 41.83
C GLU A 18 0.77 8.85 41.15
N LYS A 19 -0.51 8.96 41.51
CA LYS A 19 -1.59 8.21 40.86
C LYS A 19 -1.73 8.58 39.39
N GLU A 20 -1.76 9.88 39.06
CA GLU A 20 -1.86 10.36 37.67
C GLU A 20 -0.66 9.89 36.83
N LEU A 21 0.56 9.90 37.40
CA LEU A 21 1.75 9.39 36.72
C LEU A 21 1.68 7.89 36.43
N LEU A 22 1.19 7.08 37.38
CA LEU A 22 1.03 5.64 37.19
C LEU A 22 0.00 5.33 36.10
N GLU A 23 -1.10 6.08 36.05
CA GLU A 23 -2.13 5.95 35.01
C GLU A 23 -1.56 6.31 33.63
N GLU A 24 -0.82 7.42 33.51
CA GLU A 24 -0.16 7.81 32.26
C GLU A 24 0.89 6.80 31.79
N ILE A 25 1.67 6.22 32.71
CA ILE A 25 2.62 5.14 32.38
C ILE A 25 1.87 3.93 31.80
N HIS A 26 0.77 3.52 32.45
CA HIS A 26 -0.03 2.39 31.98
C HIS A 26 -0.64 2.64 30.60
N GLN A 27 -1.22 3.83 30.38
CA GLN A 27 -1.77 4.21 29.08
C GLN A 27 -0.69 4.23 27.98
N LYS A 28 0.49 4.77 28.30
CA LYS A 28 1.64 4.75 27.39
C LYS A 28 2.04 3.32 27.02
N ASP A 29 2.09 2.40 27.99
CA ASP A 29 2.46 1.00 27.74
C ASP A 29 1.44 0.31 26.81
N ILE A 30 0.14 0.56 27.00
CA ILE A 30 -0.92 0.06 26.10
C ILE A 30 -0.71 0.59 24.68
N VAL A 31 -0.48 1.90 24.52
CA VAL A 31 -0.27 2.51 23.19
C VAL A 31 0.97 1.94 22.52
N GLN A 32 2.05 1.70 23.26
CA GLN A 32 3.26 1.08 22.73
C GLN A 32 3.00 -0.35 22.21
N LEU A 33 2.22 -1.15 22.94
CA LEU A 33 1.81 -2.48 22.49
C LEU A 33 0.99 -2.41 21.21
N SER A 34 -0.02 -1.54 21.15
CA SER A 34 -0.84 -1.36 19.95
C SER A 34 -0.03 -0.86 18.75
N MET A 35 0.99 -0.01 18.98
CA MET A 35 1.89 0.43 17.92
C MET A 35 2.70 -0.74 17.34
N LEU A 36 3.22 -1.63 18.20
CA LEU A 36 3.94 -2.82 17.76
C LEU A 36 3.02 -3.76 16.96
N GLU A 37 1.79 -3.96 17.41
CA GLU A 37 0.79 -4.76 16.68
C GLU A 37 0.50 -4.18 15.29
N ILE A 38 0.35 -2.86 15.20
CA ILE A 38 0.14 -2.17 13.92
C ILE A 38 1.35 -2.32 13.00
N ILE A 39 2.57 -2.14 13.51
CA ILE A 39 3.80 -2.32 12.72
C ILE A 39 3.87 -3.74 12.17
N HIS A 40 3.70 -4.75 13.02
CA HIS A 40 3.68 -6.15 12.55
C HIS A 40 2.56 -6.39 11.53
N LYS A 41 1.40 -5.76 11.69
CA LYS A 41 0.30 -5.90 10.74
C LYS A 41 0.64 -5.27 9.38
N ILE A 42 1.30 -4.12 9.37
CA ILE A 42 1.78 -3.47 8.15
C ILE A 42 2.78 -4.39 7.45
N GLU A 43 3.78 -4.91 8.17
CA GLU A 43 4.78 -5.83 7.61
C GLU A 43 4.13 -7.09 7.01
N GLU A 44 3.13 -7.68 7.69
CA GLU A 44 2.38 -8.83 7.18
C GLU A 44 1.63 -8.49 5.87
N LEU A 45 1.00 -7.31 5.81
CA LEU A 45 0.25 -6.86 4.64
C LEU A 45 1.17 -6.51 3.47
N GLU A 46 2.29 -5.85 3.72
CA GLU A 46 3.31 -5.55 2.71
C GLU A 46 3.93 -6.83 2.14
N ALA A 47 4.24 -7.82 2.99
CA ALA A 47 4.71 -9.12 2.54
C ALA A 47 3.68 -9.82 1.64
N LYS A 48 2.40 -9.82 2.04
CA LYS A 48 1.31 -10.38 1.23
C LYS A 48 1.18 -9.68 -0.12
N LEU A 49 1.24 -8.35 -0.13
CA LEU A 49 1.17 -7.56 -1.35
C LEU A 49 2.34 -7.88 -2.29
N ASN A 50 3.55 -8.00 -1.76
CA ASN A 50 4.73 -8.36 -2.56
C ASN A 50 4.66 -9.79 -3.09
N THR A 51 4.00 -10.71 -2.38
CA THR A 51 3.76 -12.08 -2.86
C THR A 51 2.55 -12.23 -3.77
N ASP A 52 1.71 -11.19 -3.90
CA ASP A 52 0.58 -11.19 -4.82
C ASP A 52 1.07 -10.94 -6.26
N ASP A 53 1.79 -11.94 -6.77
CA ASP A 53 2.33 -12.05 -8.14
C ASP A 53 1.24 -11.91 -9.21
N LYS A 54 -0.04 -11.98 -8.81
CA LYS A 54 -1.20 -11.72 -9.68
C LYS A 54 -1.14 -10.33 -10.32
N GLY A 55 -0.57 -9.34 -9.63
CA GLY A 55 -0.33 -8.00 -10.17
C GLY A 55 0.68 -7.97 -11.33
N GLY A 56 1.61 -8.93 -11.38
CA GLY A 56 2.56 -9.11 -12.48
C GLY A 56 2.01 -10.00 -13.60
N GLU A 57 1.30 -11.07 -13.25
CA GLU A 57 0.79 -12.04 -14.22
C GLU A 57 -0.15 -11.42 -15.28
N TRP A 58 -1.09 -10.55 -14.87
CA TRP A 58 -2.02 -9.94 -15.83
C TRP A 58 -1.29 -9.04 -16.83
N LYS A 59 -0.25 -8.34 -16.37
CA LYS A 59 0.59 -7.48 -17.21
C LYS A 59 1.39 -8.31 -18.21
N VAL A 60 2.02 -9.38 -17.77
CA VAL A 60 2.75 -10.30 -18.66
C VAL A 60 1.81 -10.93 -19.69
N ARG A 61 0.60 -11.35 -19.28
CA ARG A 61 -0.41 -11.89 -20.21
C ARG A 61 -0.87 -10.84 -21.22
N TYR A 62 -1.09 -9.61 -20.76
CA TYR A 62 -1.48 -8.49 -21.63
C TYR A 62 -0.41 -8.17 -22.67
N GLU A 63 0.86 -8.06 -22.24
CA GLU A 63 2.00 -7.79 -23.13
C GLU A 63 2.19 -8.91 -24.16
N THR A 64 2.12 -10.18 -23.73
CA THR A 64 2.17 -11.35 -24.62
C THR A 64 1.04 -11.33 -25.65
N GLN A 65 -0.18 -10.93 -25.25
CA GLN A 65 -1.32 -10.86 -26.16
C GLN A 65 -1.17 -9.75 -27.20
N LEU A 66 -0.60 -8.60 -26.82
CA LEU A 66 -0.28 -7.52 -27.77
C LEU A 66 0.71 -7.99 -28.83
N GLU A 67 1.76 -8.71 -28.43
CA GLU A 67 2.75 -9.24 -29.37
C GLU A 67 2.13 -10.28 -30.31
N LEU A 68 1.29 -11.19 -29.80
CA LEU A 68 0.55 -12.13 -30.65
C LEU A 68 -0.34 -11.40 -31.67
N ASN A 69 -1.04 -10.35 -31.24
CA ASN A 69 -1.93 -9.58 -32.11
C ASN A 69 -1.15 -8.87 -33.23
N ASP A 70 -0.01 -8.25 -32.94
CA ASP A 70 0.87 -7.63 -33.94
C ASP A 70 1.36 -8.66 -34.97
N GLN A 71 1.73 -9.86 -34.53
CA GLN A 71 2.12 -10.94 -35.44
C GLN A 71 0.96 -11.39 -36.34
N LEU A 72 -0.24 -11.53 -35.79
CA LEU A 72 -1.44 -11.90 -36.54
C LEU A 72 -1.79 -10.84 -37.59
N GLU A 73 -1.70 -9.56 -37.23
CA GLU A 73 -1.98 -8.44 -38.14
C GLU A 73 -1.00 -8.43 -39.32
N LYS A 74 0.30 -8.65 -39.07
CA LYS A 74 1.31 -8.83 -40.12
C LYS A 74 1.01 -10.02 -41.03
N GLN A 75 0.55 -11.14 -40.46
CA GLN A 75 0.17 -12.31 -41.25
C GLN A 75 -1.04 -12.04 -42.13
N ILE A 76 -2.07 -11.35 -41.61
CA ILE A 76 -3.26 -10.96 -42.37
C ILE A 76 -2.85 -10.11 -43.58
N VAL A 77 -2.07 -9.05 -43.37
CA VAL A 77 -1.60 -8.19 -44.46
C VAL A 77 -0.82 -8.99 -45.52
N SER A 78 0.08 -9.87 -45.09
CA SER A 78 0.85 -10.71 -46.02
C SER A 78 -0.04 -11.66 -46.85
N LEU A 79 -1.07 -12.23 -46.23
CA LEU A 79 -2.02 -13.11 -46.91
C LEU A 79 -2.89 -12.33 -47.90
N GLU A 80 -3.38 -11.15 -47.53
CA GLU A 80 -4.14 -10.28 -48.41
C GLU A 80 -3.33 -9.87 -49.65
N GLU A 81 -2.05 -9.53 -49.48
CA GLU A 81 -1.14 -9.24 -50.59
C GLU A 81 -0.94 -10.44 -51.51
N LYS A 82 -0.76 -11.64 -50.95
CA LYS A 82 -0.62 -12.87 -51.73
C LYS A 82 -1.89 -13.18 -52.52
N MET A 83 -3.06 -13.03 -51.91
CA MET A 83 -4.34 -13.19 -52.58
C MET A 83 -4.51 -12.20 -53.73
N LYS A 84 -4.18 -10.91 -53.53
CA LYS A 84 -4.22 -9.89 -54.59
C LYS A 84 -3.29 -10.23 -55.75
N LYS A 85 -2.10 -10.79 -55.49
CA LYS A 85 -1.17 -11.24 -56.55
C LYS A 85 -1.71 -12.42 -57.34
N ILE A 86 -2.38 -13.37 -56.68
CA ILE A 86 -3.00 -14.53 -57.34
C ILE A 86 -4.22 -14.10 -58.17
N CYS A 87 -5.07 -13.22 -57.64
CA CYS A 87 -6.24 -12.69 -58.35
C CYS A 87 -5.91 -11.64 -59.42
N GLY A 88 -4.75 -10.98 -59.32
CA GLY A 88 -4.32 -9.91 -60.22
C GLY A 88 -3.60 -10.37 -61.49
N ASN A 89 -3.57 -11.68 -61.79
CA ASN A 89 -3.01 -12.21 -63.02
C ASN A 89 -4.13 -12.86 -63.86
N PRO A 90 -4.43 -12.40 -65.09
CA PRO A 90 -5.22 -13.15 -66.05
C PRO A 90 -4.47 -14.42 -66.51
#